data_AF-A0A5J6V990-F1
#
_entry.id   AF-A0A5J6V990-F1
#
_cell.length_a   1.000
_cell.length_b   1.000
_cell.length_c   1.000
_cell.angle_alpha   90.00
_cell.angle_beta   90.00
_cell.angle_gamma   90.00
#
_symmetry.space_group_name_H-M   'P 1'
#
loop_
_entity.id
_entity.type
_entity.pdbx_description
1 polymer ?
#
loop_
_entity_poly.entity_id
_entity_poly.type
_entity_poly.pdbx_seq_one_letter_code
_entity_poly.pdbx_strand_id
1 'polypeptide(L)'
;MDRPQPRGRAHRLQLCRLEDVLSLAQGRGLVLEVKGPPRRSGAGPRTAAALARLLDGPGSGPRPEVTVSSFAAPLLGQVRQMLGRRSGVRTALLGHPWQTASSVLHRARADGHHEIHPSVGTVLGAPVVEAAHDAGLTVVPWTVNSARDVRRLQRAGVDGVISDVPRVVHGALTPAFA
;
A
#
# COMPACT_ATOMS: atom_id res chain seq x y z
N MET A 1 -38.32 42.22 5.96
CA MET A 1 -37.64 41.53 7.09
C MET A 1 -37.25 40.16 6.61
N ASP A 2 -35.98 39.99 6.25
CA ASP A 2 -35.45 38.75 5.72
C ASP A 2 -34.83 37.96 6.88
N ARG A 3 -35.33 36.75 7.17
CA ARG A 3 -34.75 35.91 8.23
C ARG A 3 -33.47 35.26 7.70
N PRO A 4 -32.32 35.42 8.36
CA PRO A 4 -31.10 34.76 7.92
C PRO A 4 -31.27 33.24 8.01
N GLN A 5 -31.02 32.55 6.90
CA GLN A 5 -31.01 31.08 6.88
C GLN A 5 -29.89 30.53 7.76
N PRO A 6 -30.13 29.41 8.49
CA PRO A 6 -29.12 28.81 9.34
C PRO A 6 -27.95 28.31 8.49
N ARG A 7 -26.76 28.87 8.73
CA ARG A 7 -25.51 28.39 8.14
C ARG A 7 -25.33 26.92 8.50
N GLY A 8 -25.30 26.05 7.48
CA GLY A 8 -25.12 24.61 7.65
C GLY A 8 -23.92 24.32 8.55
N ARG A 9 -24.11 23.42 9.53
CA ARG A 9 -23.04 22.94 10.41
C ARG A 9 -21.90 22.42 9.54
N ALA A 10 -20.77 23.10 9.55
CA ALA A 10 -19.54 22.55 9.00
C ALA A 10 -19.26 21.24 9.76
N HIS A 11 -19.39 20.09 9.07
CA HIS A 11 -18.98 18.81 9.63
C HIS A 11 -17.48 18.89 9.87
N ARG A 12 -17.08 18.98 11.15
CA ARG A 12 -15.67 18.95 11.53
C ARG A 12 -15.19 17.53 11.25
N LEU A 13 -14.49 17.32 10.13
CA LEU A 13 -13.90 16.03 9.80
C LEU A 13 -12.92 15.65 10.90
N GLN A 14 -13.28 14.62 11.68
CA GLN A 14 -12.39 14.05 12.69
C GLN A 14 -11.46 13.07 11.99
N LEU A 15 -10.16 13.14 12.29
CA LEU A 15 -9.19 12.18 11.77
C LEU A 15 -9.52 10.78 12.31
N CYS A 16 -9.59 9.79 11.41
CA CYS A 16 -9.77 8.39 11.78
C CYS A 16 -8.50 7.85 12.44
N ARG A 17 -8.67 6.95 13.41
CA ARG A 17 -7.57 6.16 13.94
C ARG A 17 -7.30 4.95 13.04
N LEU A 18 -6.13 4.35 13.16
CA LEU A 18 -5.80 3.15 12.39
C LEU A 18 -6.72 1.99 12.76
N GLU A 19 -7.07 1.88 14.04
CA GLU A 19 -7.97 0.86 14.59
C GLU A 19 -9.38 0.95 13.96
N ASP A 20 -9.87 2.17 13.70
CA ASP A 20 -11.15 2.38 13.02
C ASP A 20 -11.09 1.83 11.59
N VAL A 21 -10.00 2.09 10.88
CA VAL A 21 -9.79 1.61 9.49
C VAL A 21 -9.62 0.09 9.44
N LEU A 22 -8.83 -0.49 10.37
CA LEU A 22 -8.65 -1.94 10.47
C LEU A 22 -9.98 -2.66 10.71
N SER A 23 -10.84 -2.07 11.55
CA SER A 23 -12.19 -2.60 11.82
C SER A 23 -13.09 -2.52 10.60
N LEU A 24 -13.03 -1.43 9.82
CA LEU A 24 -13.82 -1.28 8.59
C LEU A 24 -13.34 -2.16 7.43
N ALA A 25 -12.06 -2.55 7.42
CA ALA A 25 -11.45 -3.34 6.36
C ALA A 25 -11.60 -4.86 6.54
N GLN A 26 -12.33 -5.34 7.56
CA GLN A 26 -12.50 -6.77 7.82
C GLN A 26 -12.98 -7.54 6.58
N GLY A 27 -12.36 -8.71 6.34
CA GLY A 27 -12.64 -9.55 5.18
C GLY A 27 -12.10 -9.01 3.85
N ARG A 28 -11.25 -7.96 3.87
CA ARG A 28 -10.59 -7.39 2.68
C ARG A 28 -9.08 -7.30 2.89
N GLY A 29 -8.35 -7.16 1.79
CA GLY A 29 -6.95 -6.72 1.82
C GLY A 29 -6.86 -5.21 2.12
N LEU A 30 -5.89 -4.82 2.93
CA LEU A 30 -5.58 -3.43 3.25
C LEU A 30 -4.10 -3.13 2.99
N VAL A 31 -3.85 -2.19 2.08
CA VAL A 31 -2.52 -1.60 1.91
C VAL A 31 -2.39 -0.38 2.82
N LEU A 32 -1.49 -0.45 3.80
CA LEU A 32 -1.21 0.62 4.75
C LEU A 32 0.13 1.28 4.41
N GLU A 33 0.09 2.44 3.75
CA GLU A 33 1.30 3.23 3.56
C GLU A 33 1.70 3.94 4.86
N VAL A 34 2.91 3.65 5.34
CA VAL A 34 3.52 4.38 6.45
C VAL A 34 4.43 5.46 5.90
N LYS A 35 4.02 6.71 6.11
CA LYS A 35 4.87 7.87 5.82
C LYS A 35 5.98 7.92 6.86
N GLY A 36 7.22 7.80 6.40
CA GLY A 36 8.38 7.86 7.28
C GLY A 36 8.46 9.21 8.00
N PRO A 37 8.80 9.24 9.29
CA PRO A 37 9.00 10.50 9.98
C PRO A 37 10.21 11.23 9.37
N PRO A 38 10.36 12.56 9.61
CA PRO A 38 11.53 13.30 9.15
C PRO A 38 12.81 12.56 9.54
N ARG A 39 13.72 12.33 8.57
CA ARG A 39 14.89 11.43 8.73
C ARG A 39 15.71 11.70 9.99
N ARG A 40 15.80 12.96 10.42
CA ARG A 40 16.57 13.42 11.59
C ARG A 40 15.85 13.30 12.93
N SER A 41 14.58 12.92 12.94
CA SER A 41 13.76 12.88 14.17
C SER A 41 14.06 11.70 15.09
N GLY A 42 14.74 10.65 14.60
CA GLY A 42 14.91 9.39 15.34
C GLY A 42 13.57 8.69 15.65
N ALA A 43 12.45 9.11 15.08
CA ALA A 43 11.13 8.59 15.40
C ALA A 43 10.78 7.28 14.67
N GLY A 44 11.63 6.80 13.76
CA GLY A 44 11.43 5.56 13.00
C GLY A 44 11.16 4.34 13.90
N PRO A 45 12.04 4.02 14.85
CA PRO A 45 11.84 2.91 15.78
C PRO A 45 10.53 3.02 16.59
N ARG A 46 10.18 4.23 17.06
CA ARG A 46 8.92 4.45 17.79
C ARG A 46 7.69 4.22 16.91
N THR A 47 7.76 4.63 15.64
CA THR A 47 6.70 4.42 14.64
C THR A 47 6.54 2.93 14.34
N ALA A 48 7.65 2.22 14.10
CA ALA A 48 7.64 0.77 13.86
C ALA A 48 7.07 0.01 15.06
N ALA A 49 7.48 0.36 16.28
CA ALA A 49 6.98 -0.27 17.50
C ALA A 49 5.48 -0.05 17.71
N ALA A 50 5.00 1.17 17.46
CA ALA A 50 3.58 1.48 17.56
C ALA A 50 2.77 0.68 16.53
N LEU A 51 3.25 0.61 15.28
CA LEU A 51 2.59 -0.13 14.23
C LEU A 51 2.55 -1.63 14.52
N ALA A 52 3.66 -2.22 14.96
CA ALA A 52 3.71 -3.63 15.32
C ALA A 52 2.71 -3.97 16.43
N ARG A 53 2.59 -3.12 17.47
CA ARG A 53 1.58 -3.32 18.53
C ARG A 53 0.15 -3.26 18.00
N LEU A 54 -0.15 -2.35 17.06
CA LEU A 54 -1.49 -2.21 16.50
C LEU A 54 -1.85 -3.37 15.56
N LEU A 55 -0.88 -3.87 14.79
CA LEU A 55 -1.10 -4.92 13.79
C LEU A 55 -0.96 -6.35 14.34
N ASP A 56 -0.17 -6.56 15.41
CA ASP A 56 0.11 -7.87 16.02
C ASP A 56 -0.47 -8.00 17.45
N GLY A 57 -1.07 -6.93 18.00
CA GLY A 57 -1.70 -6.99 19.32
C GLY A 57 -2.91 -7.95 19.35
N PRO A 58 -3.33 -8.48 20.51
CA PRO A 58 -4.49 -9.35 20.60
C PRO A 58 -5.77 -8.60 20.21
N GLY A 59 -6.50 -9.11 19.23
CA GLY A 59 -7.80 -8.58 18.81
C GLY A 59 -8.87 -9.66 18.83
N SER A 60 -10.08 -9.30 19.26
CA SER A 60 -11.24 -10.18 19.23
C SER A 60 -11.94 -10.07 17.86
N GLY A 61 -11.47 -10.83 16.86
CA GLY A 61 -12.19 -10.96 15.59
C GLY A 61 -11.30 -11.15 14.35
N PRO A 62 -11.93 -11.41 13.18
CA PRO A 62 -11.24 -11.48 11.89
C PRO A 62 -10.49 -10.18 11.61
N ARG A 63 -9.28 -10.27 11.08
CA ARG A 63 -8.48 -9.11 10.68
C ARG A 63 -8.41 -9.00 9.16
N PRO A 64 -8.29 -7.78 8.60
CA PRO A 64 -7.91 -7.63 7.21
C PRO A 64 -6.55 -8.28 6.96
N GLU A 65 -6.32 -8.72 5.72
CA GLU A 65 -4.97 -9.05 5.28
C GLU A 65 -4.21 -7.73 5.05
N VAL A 66 -3.22 -7.44 5.89
CA VAL A 66 -2.51 -6.16 5.85
C VAL A 66 -1.19 -6.30 5.10
N THR A 67 -0.98 -5.41 4.13
CA THR A 67 0.33 -5.14 3.52
C THR A 67 0.79 -3.74 3.93
N VAL A 68 1.86 -3.64 4.72
CA VAL A 68 2.45 -2.34 5.07
C VAL A 68 3.40 -1.91 3.97
N SER A 69 3.24 -0.69 3.44
CA SER A 69 4.14 -0.14 2.43
C SER A 69 4.85 1.14 2.88
N SER A 70 6.05 1.41 2.36
CA SER A 70 6.73 2.69 2.61
C SER A 70 7.81 3.00 1.58
N PHE A 71 8.00 4.28 1.26
CA PHE A 71 9.19 4.79 0.55
C PHE A 71 10.44 4.78 1.44
N ALA A 72 10.25 4.77 2.77
CA ALA A 72 11.34 4.77 3.73
C ALA A 72 11.81 3.33 4.01
N ALA A 73 12.64 2.77 3.12
CA ALA A 73 13.13 1.39 3.23
C ALA A 73 13.70 1.03 4.63
N PRO A 74 14.48 1.89 5.32
CA PRO A 74 14.93 1.58 6.68
C PRO A 74 13.79 1.41 7.69
N LEU A 75 12.74 2.24 7.61
CA LEU A 75 11.56 2.11 8.47
C LEU A 75 10.79 0.83 8.14
N LEU A 76 10.60 0.52 6.86
CA LEU A 76 9.91 -0.69 6.44
C LEU A 76 10.64 -1.96 6.93
N GLY A 77 11.98 -1.95 6.87
CA GLY A 77 12.81 -3.01 7.45
C GLY A 77 12.62 -3.17 8.96
N GLN A 78 12.55 -2.05 9.70
CA GLN A 78 12.25 -2.07 11.14
C GLN A 78 10.86 -2.64 11.43
N VAL A 79 9.83 -2.20 10.70
CA VAL A 79 8.46 -2.71 10.81
C VAL A 79 8.43 -4.23 10.59
N ARG A 80 9.05 -4.71 9.51
CA ARG A 80 9.14 -6.15 9.20
C ARG A 80 9.81 -6.94 10.32
N GLN A 81 10.92 -6.44 10.86
CA GLN A 81 11.63 -7.12 11.95
C GLN A 81 10.77 -7.23 13.22
N MET A 82 10.03 -6.17 13.57
CA MET A 82 9.18 -6.16 14.77
C MET A 82 7.94 -7.04 14.64
N LEU A 83 7.31 -7.09 13.47
CA LEU A 83 6.16 -7.95 13.19
C LEU A 83 6.53 -9.44 13.13
N GLY A 84 7.79 -9.75 12.77
CA GLY A 84 8.26 -11.12 12.62
C GLY A 84 7.49 -11.91 11.56
N ARG A 85 7.84 -13.19 11.39
CA ARG A 85 7.23 -14.06 10.35
C ARG A 85 5.85 -14.60 10.73
N ARG A 86 5.47 -14.53 12.01
CA ARG A 86 4.25 -15.17 12.54
C ARG A 86 3.02 -14.25 12.54
N SER A 87 3.21 -12.93 12.39
CA SER A 87 2.11 -11.95 12.38
C SER A 87 1.18 -12.08 11.17
N GLY A 88 1.62 -12.73 10.09
CA GLY A 88 0.89 -12.78 8.81
C GLY A 88 0.83 -11.44 8.06
N VAL A 89 1.41 -10.37 8.61
CA VAL A 89 1.44 -9.05 7.99
C VAL A 89 2.52 -9.02 6.90
N ARG A 90 2.11 -8.65 5.69
CA ARG A 90 2.99 -8.51 4.53
C ARG A 90 3.63 -7.12 4.53
N THR A 91 4.69 -6.96 3.75
CA THR A 91 5.39 -5.67 3.58
C THR A 91 5.75 -5.44 2.12
N ALA A 92 5.52 -4.22 1.63
CA ALA A 92 5.78 -3.81 0.26
C ALA A 92 6.74 -2.61 0.17
N LEU A 93 7.77 -2.69 -0.67
CA LEU A 93 8.67 -1.56 -0.88
C LEU A 93 8.10 -0.60 -1.93
N LEU A 94 7.86 0.67 -1.57
CA LEU A 94 7.48 1.71 -2.53
C LEU A 94 8.71 2.24 -3.27
N GLY A 95 8.62 2.22 -4.60
CA GLY A 95 9.63 2.75 -5.51
C GLY A 95 9.29 4.15 -5.96
N HIS A 96 10.27 5.06 -5.93
CA HIS A 96 10.10 6.42 -6.45
C HIS A 96 10.03 6.44 -7.99
N PRO A 97 9.44 7.49 -8.61
CA PRO A 97 9.30 7.56 -10.07
C PRO A 97 10.61 7.50 -10.86
N TRP A 98 11.72 7.94 -10.25
CA TRP A 98 13.05 7.91 -10.84
C TRP A 98 13.81 6.59 -10.63
N GLN A 99 13.26 5.65 -9.87
CA GLN A 99 13.84 4.32 -9.66
C GLN A 99 13.27 3.34 -10.69
N THR A 100 14.12 2.49 -11.26
CA THR A 100 13.62 1.42 -12.13
C THR A 100 12.90 0.37 -11.29
N ALA A 101 11.85 -0.25 -11.84
CA ALA A 101 11.11 -1.29 -11.14
C ALA A 101 12.02 -2.47 -10.74
N SER A 102 13.00 -2.83 -11.58
CA SER A 102 13.99 -3.88 -11.28
C SER A 102 14.89 -3.53 -10.09
N SER A 103 15.28 -2.26 -9.91
CA SER A 103 16.06 -1.84 -8.74
C SER A 103 15.26 -1.96 -7.44
N VAL A 104 13.95 -1.65 -7.50
CA VAL A 104 13.02 -1.79 -6.37
C VAL A 104 12.82 -3.27 -6.06
N LEU A 105 12.62 -4.11 -7.08
CA LEU A 105 12.52 -5.56 -6.95
C LEU A 105 13.76 -6.16 -6.27
N HIS A 106 14.95 -5.83 -6.77
CA HIS A 106 16.21 -6.35 -6.21
C HIS A 106 16.35 -6.00 -4.72
N ARG A 107 16.06 -4.74 -4.36
CA ARG A 107 16.07 -4.30 -2.96
C ARG A 107 15.02 -5.01 -2.12
N ALA A 108 13.79 -5.12 -2.62
CA ALA A 108 12.70 -5.78 -1.92
C ALA A 108 12.99 -7.25 -1.62
N ARG A 109 13.55 -7.96 -2.60
CA ARG A 109 14.01 -9.34 -2.44
C ARG A 109 15.13 -9.45 -1.40
N ALA A 110 16.14 -8.58 -1.49
CA ALA A 110 17.27 -8.59 -0.56
C ALA A 110 16.85 -8.30 0.89
N ASP A 111 15.90 -7.39 1.09
CA ASP A 111 15.37 -7.04 2.42
C ASP A 111 14.28 -8.03 2.92
N GLY A 112 13.89 -8.99 2.08
CA GLY A 112 12.91 -10.03 2.40
C GLY A 112 11.47 -9.53 2.47
N HIS A 113 11.12 -8.52 1.68
CA HIS A 113 9.75 -8.04 1.49
C HIS A 113 8.94 -8.95 0.55
N HIS A 114 7.63 -8.78 0.54
CA HIS A 114 6.68 -9.69 -0.14
C HIS A 114 6.12 -9.11 -1.45
N GLU A 115 6.26 -7.81 -1.64
CA GLU A 115 5.60 -7.05 -2.69
C GLU A 115 6.42 -5.79 -3.03
N ILE A 116 6.26 -5.27 -4.25
CA ILE A 116 6.79 -3.97 -4.65
C ILE A 116 5.68 -3.05 -5.16
N HIS A 117 5.79 -1.77 -4.82
CA HIS A 117 4.91 -0.70 -5.30
C HIS A 117 5.72 0.29 -6.16
N PRO A 118 6.08 -0.07 -7.40
CA PRO A 118 6.80 0.81 -8.32
C PRO A 118 5.88 1.88 -8.94
N SER A 119 6.46 2.92 -9.55
CA SER A 119 5.65 3.87 -10.33
C SER A 119 5.17 3.22 -11.64
N VAL A 120 3.97 3.58 -12.11
CA VAL A 120 3.34 3.03 -13.33
C VAL A 120 4.24 3.15 -14.56
N GLY A 121 4.95 4.27 -14.72
CA GLY A 121 5.85 4.50 -15.84
C GLY A 121 7.02 3.50 -15.89
N THR A 122 7.47 3.03 -14.73
CA THR A 122 8.62 2.12 -14.63
C THR A 122 8.25 0.65 -14.88
N VAL A 123 6.98 0.28 -14.65
CA VAL A 123 6.47 -1.07 -14.95
C VAL A 123 6.11 -1.20 -16.43
N LEU A 124 5.46 -0.18 -17.01
CA LEU A 124 5.04 -0.21 -18.41
C LEU A 124 6.22 -0.24 -19.41
N GLY A 125 7.45 -0.04 -18.94
CA GLY A 125 8.67 -0.06 -19.74
C GLY A 125 9.61 -1.25 -19.46
N ALA A 126 9.25 -2.22 -18.60
CA ALA A 126 10.15 -3.30 -18.20
C ALA A 126 9.43 -4.64 -17.95
N PRO A 127 10.07 -5.80 -18.22
CA PRO A 127 9.54 -7.12 -17.87
C PRO A 127 9.76 -7.45 -16.38
N VAL A 128 9.36 -6.53 -15.48
CA VAL A 128 9.60 -6.70 -14.03
C VAL A 128 8.65 -7.70 -13.38
N VAL A 129 7.45 -7.89 -13.96
CA VAL A 129 6.39 -8.69 -13.35
C VAL A 129 6.78 -10.16 -13.27
N GLU A 130 7.21 -10.75 -14.39
CA GLU A 130 7.68 -12.14 -14.44
C GLU A 130 8.85 -12.37 -13.47
N ALA A 131 9.86 -11.49 -13.48
CA ALA A 131 10.99 -11.57 -12.57
C ALA A 131 10.60 -11.43 -11.08
N ALA A 132 9.54 -10.67 -10.77
CA ALA A 132 9.01 -10.55 -9.43
C ALA A 132 8.30 -11.83 -9.00
N HIS A 133 7.46 -12.39 -9.87
CA HIS A 133 6.75 -13.65 -9.63
C HIS A 133 7.72 -14.82 -9.46
N ASP A 134 8.77 -14.92 -10.27
CA ASP A 134 9.85 -15.90 -10.13
C ASP A 134 10.59 -15.79 -8.79
N ALA A 135 10.66 -14.58 -8.23
CA ALA A 135 11.23 -14.32 -6.92
C ALA A 135 10.23 -14.53 -5.76
N GLY A 136 8.97 -14.84 -6.06
CA GLY A 136 7.88 -14.98 -5.07
C GLY A 136 7.35 -13.64 -4.55
N LEU A 137 7.53 -12.55 -5.29
CA LEU A 137 7.01 -11.22 -4.96
C LEU A 137 5.86 -10.81 -5.88
N THR A 138 4.92 -10.04 -5.33
CA THR A 138 3.83 -9.39 -6.09
C THR A 138 4.21 -7.98 -6.52
N VAL A 139 3.54 -7.46 -7.56
CA VAL A 139 3.77 -6.13 -8.14
C VAL A 139 2.46 -5.35 -8.18
N VAL A 140 2.41 -4.22 -7.47
CA VAL A 140 1.22 -3.34 -7.39
C VAL A 140 1.63 -1.89 -7.68
N PRO A 141 1.64 -1.43 -8.95
CA PRO A 141 2.12 -0.10 -9.30
C PRO A 141 1.19 1.05 -8.88
N TRP A 142 1.78 2.23 -8.71
CA TRP A 142 1.11 3.50 -8.41
C TRP A 142 1.55 4.64 -9.37
N THR A 143 0.81 5.73 -9.57
CA THR A 143 -0.63 5.83 -9.45
C THR A 143 -1.24 5.60 -10.83
N VAL A 144 -2.09 4.60 -10.95
CA VAL A 144 -2.67 4.17 -12.23
C VAL A 144 -4.06 4.79 -12.39
N ASN A 145 -4.17 5.87 -13.15
CA ASN A 145 -5.42 6.62 -13.27
C ASN A 145 -6.10 6.51 -14.65
N SER A 146 -5.46 5.89 -15.64
CA SER A 146 -6.01 5.76 -17.00
C SER A 146 -6.52 4.34 -17.28
N ALA A 147 -7.69 4.21 -17.91
CA ALA A 147 -8.23 2.91 -18.33
C ALA A 147 -7.29 2.19 -19.31
N ARG A 148 -6.53 2.94 -20.12
CA ARG A 148 -5.51 2.40 -21.02
C ARG A 148 -4.41 1.70 -20.25
N ASP A 149 -3.87 2.34 -19.21
CA ASP A 149 -2.77 1.78 -18.43
C ASP A 149 -3.25 0.62 -17.55
N VAL A 150 -4.47 0.69 -16.98
CA VAL A 150 -5.09 -0.45 -16.30
C VAL A 150 -5.11 -1.68 -17.19
N ARG A 151 -5.60 -1.57 -18.44
CA ARG A 151 -5.62 -2.71 -19.39
C ARG A 151 -4.23 -3.17 -19.82
N ARG A 152 -3.23 -2.30 -19.85
CA ARG A 152 -1.85 -2.68 -20.17
C ARG A 152 -1.23 -3.45 -19.00
N LEU A 153 -1.43 -2.95 -17.78
CA LEU A 153 -0.92 -3.59 -16.56
C LEU A 153 -1.62 -4.91 -16.28
N GLN A 154 -2.94 -5.01 -16.49
CA GLN A 154 -3.68 -6.28 -16.39
C GLN A 154 -3.07 -7.33 -17.34
N ARG A 155 -2.78 -6.96 -18.60
CA ARG A 155 -2.12 -7.86 -19.56
C ARG A 155 -0.67 -8.18 -19.20
N ALA A 156 0.01 -7.27 -18.51
CA ALA A 156 1.36 -7.51 -18.00
C ALA A 156 1.38 -8.42 -16.76
N GLY A 157 0.22 -8.77 -16.20
CA GLY A 157 0.09 -9.68 -15.08
C GLY A 157 0.34 -9.05 -13.70
N VAL A 158 0.19 -7.73 -13.53
CA VAL A 158 0.34 -7.13 -12.20
C VAL A 158 -0.75 -7.65 -11.24
N ASP A 159 -0.42 -7.74 -9.96
CA ASP A 159 -1.29 -8.31 -8.91
C ASP A 159 -2.33 -7.32 -8.41
N GLY A 160 -2.17 -6.04 -8.73
CA GLY A 160 -3.11 -4.98 -8.39
C GLY A 160 -2.65 -3.63 -8.92
N VAL A 161 -3.42 -2.58 -8.66
CA VAL A 161 -3.00 -1.19 -8.95
C VAL A 161 -3.44 -0.25 -7.83
N ILE A 162 -2.61 0.75 -7.52
CA ILE A 162 -2.98 1.87 -6.64
C ILE A 162 -3.47 3.01 -7.54
N SER A 163 -4.68 3.52 -7.28
CA SER A 163 -5.37 4.48 -8.15
C SER A 163 -6.10 5.55 -7.33
N ASP A 164 -6.10 6.78 -7.81
CA ASP A 164 -6.96 7.86 -7.28
C ASP A 164 -8.40 7.75 -7.81
N VAL A 165 -8.61 6.94 -8.85
CA VAL A 165 -9.91 6.79 -9.54
C VAL A 165 -10.36 5.32 -9.61
N PRO A 166 -10.71 4.67 -8.48
CA PRO A 166 -11.09 3.25 -8.45
C PRO A 166 -12.22 2.87 -9.42
N ARG A 167 -13.14 3.80 -9.70
CA ARG A 167 -14.22 3.59 -10.69
C ARG A 167 -13.67 3.35 -12.11
N VAL A 168 -12.61 4.06 -12.49
CA VAL A 168 -11.95 3.89 -13.80
C VAL A 168 -11.27 2.53 -13.86
N VAL A 169 -10.62 2.11 -12.77
CA VAL A 169 -10.03 0.77 -12.66
C VAL A 169 -11.11 -0.28 -12.86
N HIS A 170 -12.19 -0.22 -12.08
CA HIS A 170 -13.27 -1.20 -12.14
C HIS A 170 -13.91 -1.32 -13.52
N GLY A 171 -14.18 -0.19 -14.19
CA GLY A 171 -14.75 -0.20 -15.55
C GLY A 171 -13.77 -0.62 -16.66
N ALA A 172 -12.46 -0.62 -16.39
CA ALA A 172 -11.44 -0.99 -17.36
C ALA A 172 -10.98 -2.46 -17.25
N LEU A 173 -11.19 -3.10 -16.09
CA LEU A 173 -10.86 -4.50 -15.87
C LEU A 173 -11.73 -5.38 -16.76
N THR A 174 -11.10 -6.35 -17.43
CA THR A 174 -11.81 -7.43 -18.12
C THR A 174 -12.12 -8.57 -17.13
N PRO A 175 -13.22 -9.32 -17.29
CA PRO A 175 -13.69 -10.36 -16.34
C PRO A 175 -12.76 -11.57 -16.11
N ALA A 176 -11.50 -11.53 -16.55
CA ALA A 176 -10.58 -12.66 -16.45
C ALA A 176 -9.99 -12.89 -15.05
N PHE A 177 -10.47 -12.19 -14.01
CA PHE A 177 -9.99 -12.32 -12.61
C PHE A 177 -11.12 -11.99 -11.62
N ALA A 178 -12.20 -12.79 -11.65
CA ALA A 178 -13.16 -12.86 -10.56
C ALA A 178 -12.94 -14.15 -9.77
#